data_AF-A0A354HIL2-F1
#
_entry.id   AF-A0A354HIL2-F1
#
_cell.length_a   1.000
_cell.length_b   1.000
_cell.length_c   1.000
_cell.angle_alpha   90.00
_cell.angle_beta   90.00
_cell.angle_gamma   90.00
#
_symmetry.space_group_name_H-M   'P 1'
#
loop_
_entity.id
_entity.type
_entity.pdbx_description
1 polymer ?
#
loop_
_entity_poly.entity_id
_entity_poly.type
_entity_poly.pdbx_seq_one_letter_code
_entity_poly.pdbx_strand_id
1 'polypeptide(L)'
;MKKTVSVLIVLAVLLCAGSCSGSSKNEQSTFPPADTTAETESTMTYAPETTGTEVPVTEKYIAEKPSGTIVLTNKMTELERSCARKRPFSLLDEQLPEPEVKIGNVIVTKEASVSLYQELLDNGSMTEEEFNEIKDEAADYSYRGALIDGVAYTGYIPEDGYDGGYLYIDEGFSFDSKEEFFDSRRKNCEEDGMDKAGTECFVKQTELVFDAVINATYTTIPDRYERFDMPFNNSDPFADFRSSWEYDAEALSEIKDQIDEYLVYDEQLGLEFLVHVTMPPDYNAAQSYPVFFMTDGVWRLNDHAALYKAMEQGEAADVILVSLAYDYYINGTEDPFRDNLLIKEREKLLDFICDDLMPYLGENYNIDYADSTLFGHSMGGVFSHCACFKSDLYENQPFFRYIVGSPAFFNLYGLDSDYDADSAMSEYGYFDRNEVLKKKIFICGGSLEDPDYSGAYHGHDSLLKGLEKLNERISAQKADLTYKLFESHHYQYVPGMLLEFLKAEYPHP
;
A
#
# COMPACT_ATOMS: atom_id res chain seq x y z
N MET A 1 5.98 47.56 -17.47
CA MET A 1 6.46 46.88 -16.25
C MET A 1 5.42 45.84 -15.91
N LYS A 2 5.66 44.60 -16.35
CA LYS A 2 4.71 43.49 -16.30
C LYS A 2 4.88 42.80 -14.95
N LYS A 3 3.77 42.67 -14.21
CA LYS A 3 3.64 41.82 -13.04
C LYS A 3 3.69 40.37 -13.53
N THR A 4 4.81 39.67 -13.38
CA THR A 4 4.96 38.29 -13.87
C THR A 4 5.43 37.34 -12.75
N VAL A 5 5.54 37.78 -11.50
CA VAL A 5 6.31 37.03 -10.49
C VAL A 5 5.73 37.19 -9.07
N SER A 6 4.40 37.16 -8.93
CA SER A 6 3.78 36.89 -7.61
C SER A 6 3.34 35.42 -7.48
N VAL A 7 3.41 34.66 -8.58
CA VAL A 7 3.21 33.20 -8.63
C VAL A 7 4.27 32.45 -7.80
N LEU A 8 5.47 33.03 -7.61
CA LEU A 8 6.57 32.50 -6.80
C LEU A 8 6.35 32.59 -5.27
N ILE A 9 5.40 33.42 -4.79
CA ILE A 9 5.22 33.64 -3.35
C ILE A 9 4.19 32.65 -2.75
N VAL A 10 3.31 32.03 -3.54
CA VAL A 10 2.22 31.16 -3.03
C VAL A 10 2.58 29.68 -2.98
N LEU A 11 3.51 29.19 -3.80
CA LEU A 11 4.17 27.89 -3.55
C LEU A 11 4.80 27.84 -2.14
N ALA A 12 5.21 29.01 -1.62
CA ALA A 12 5.93 29.16 -0.37
C ALA A 12 5.07 29.59 0.83
N VAL A 13 3.76 29.87 0.69
CA VAL A 13 2.91 30.21 1.84
C VAL A 13 2.30 28.99 2.51
N LEU A 14 1.97 27.89 1.83
CA LEU A 14 1.08 26.87 2.41
C LEU A 14 1.32 25.43 1.89
N LEU A 15 2.59 25.02 1.82
CA LEU A 15 2.94 23.78 2.54
C LEU A 15 2.83 24.00 4.07
N CYS A 16 2.77 25.26 4.54
CA CYS A 16 2.63 25.74 5.93
C CYS A 16 1.27 25.47 6.62
N ALA A 17 0.56 24.42 6.23
CA ALA A 17 -0.28 23.73 7.19
C ALA A 17 0.11 22.26 7.09
N GLY A 18 1.25 21.91 7.71
CA GLY A 18 1.38 20.60 8.30
C GLY A 18 0.07 20.36 9.03
N SER A 19 -0.68 19.37 8.57
CA SER A 19 -2.05 19.02 8.97
C SER A 19 -2.35 19.61 10.33
N CYS A 20 -3.09 20.73 10.36
CA CYS A 20 -3.40 21.41 11.60
C CYS A 20 -3.96 20.35 12.54
N SER A 21 -3.13 19.99 13.52
CA SER A 21 -3.40 18.98 14.51
C SER A 21 -4.67 19.40 15.19
N GLY A 22 -5.74 18.66 14.92
CA GLY A 22 -6.89 18.61 15.80
C GLY A 22 -6.42 18.02 17.11
N SER A 23 -5.90 18.89 17.98
CA SER A 23 -5.75 18.62 19.40
C SER A 23 -7.15 18.47 19.99
N SER A 24 -7.78 17.32 19.76
CA SER A 24 -8.73 16.81 20.73
C SER A 24 -7.89 16.54 21.98
N LYS A 25 -8.20 17.30 23.02
CA LYS A 25 -7.57 17.15 24.32
C LYS A 25 -7.67 15.67 24.70
N ASN A 26 -6.51 15.03 24.79
CA ASN A 26 -6.33 13.83 25.57
C ASN A 26 -6.57 14.22 27.04
N GLU A 27 -7.82 14.39 27.43
CA GLU A 27 -8.19 14.14 28.81
C GLU A 27 -7.93 12.65 29.00
N GLN A 28 -6.88 12.35 29.76
CA GLN A 28 -6.77 11.07 30.47
C GLN A 28 -8.07 10.85 31.23
N SER A 29 -9.03 10.24 30.56
CA SER A 29 -10.22 9.68 31.16
C SER A 29 -9.78 8.32 31.70
N THR A 30 -9.10 8.35 32.84
CA THR A 30 -9.12 7.21 33.75
C THR A 30 -10.56 7.09 34.24
N PHE A 31 -11.39 6.32 33.54
CA PHE A 31 -12.71 5.97 34.05
C PHE A 31 -12.66 4.68 34.88
N PRO A 32 -13.43 4.65 35.98
CA PRO A 32 -13.23 3.74 37.10
C PRO A 32 -13.70 2.32 36.75
N PRO A 33 -13.34 1.30 37.56
CA PRO A 33 -13.82 -0.05 37.34
C PRO A 33 -15.35 -0.06 37.37
N ALA A 34 -15.96 -0.66 36.35
CA ALA A 34 -17.40 -0.86 36.30
C ALA A 34 -17.82 -1.75 37.47
N ASP A 35 -18.69 -1.17 38.31
CA ASP A 35 -19.39 -1.85 39.38
C ASP A 35 -20.15 -3.06 38.84
N THR A 36 -19.92 -4.20 39.46
CA THR A 36 -20.73 -5.41 39.32
C THR A 36 -22.14 -5.15 39.84
N THR A 37 -23.12 -5.01 38.95
CA THR A 37 -24.52 -5.27 39.28
C THR A 37 -25.05 -6.33 38.34
N ALA A 38 -25.20 -7.53 38.91
CA ALA A 38 -25.92 -8.63 38.33
C ALA A 38 -27.40 -8.25 38.19
N GLU A 39 -27.93 -8.23 36.97
CA GLU A 39 -29.36 -8.33 36.73
C GLU A 39 -29.63 -9.42 35.68
N THR A 40 -29.98 -10.59 36.23
CA THR A 40 -30.91 -11.62 35.75
C THR A 40 -31.11 -11.82 34.26
N GLU A 41 -30.63 -12.99 33.83
CA GLU A 41 -31.03 -13.77 32.67
C GLU A 41 -32.53 -13.67 32.33
N SER A 42 -32.84 -13.32 31.08
CA SER A 42 -34.06 -13.80 30.42
C SER A 42 -33.65 -14.57 29.17
N THR A 43 -33.83 -15.87 29.23
CA THR A 43 -33.62 -16.81 28.14
C THR A 43 -34.73 -16.64 27.11
N MET A 44 -34.46 -15.92 26.02
CA MET A 44 -35.24 -16.06 24.79
C MET A 44 -34.50 -17.00 23.84
N THR A 45 -34.96 -18.25 23.82
CA THR A 45 -34.65 -19.23 22.78
C THR A 45 -35.11 -18.69 21.43
N TYR A 46 -34.18 -18.26 20.58
CA TYR A 46 -34.42 -18.06 19.15
C TYR A 46 -34.41 -19.42 18.46
N ALA A 47 -35.56 -19.83 17.94
CA ALA A 47 -35.65 -20.90 16.96
C ALA A 47 -35.24 -20.32 15.58
N PRO A 48 -34.43 -21.03 14.77
CA PRO A 48 -34.10 -20.56 13.44
C PRO A 48 -35.32 -20.72 12.52
N GLU A 49 -35.86 -19.61 12.01
CA GLU A 49 -36.77 -19.63 10.87
C GLU A 49 -35.95 -19.86 9.60
N THR A 50 -35.92 -21.11 9.13
CA THR A 50 -35.41 -21.47 7.82
C THR A 50 -36.44 -21.13 6.75
N THR A 51 -36.41 -19.91 6.20
CA THR A 51 -37.00 -19.64 4.89
C THR A 51 -35.95 -19.95 3.82
N GLY A 52 -35.86 -21.22 3.47
CA GLY A 52 -35.08 -21.67 2.31
C GLY A 52 -35.71 -21.18 1.02
N THR A 53 -35.24 -20.05 0.52
CA THR A 53 -35.31 -19.75 -0.91
C THR A 53 -34.17 -20.54 -1.55
N GLU A 54 -34.49 -21.67 -2.19
CA GLU A 54 -33.53 -22.38 -3.04
C GLU A 54 -33.11 -21.44 -4.18
N VAL A 55 -31.95 -20.81 -4.02
CA VAL A 55 -31.28 -20.11 -5.12
C VAL A 55 -30.94 -21.18 -6.16
N PRO A 56 -31.36 -21.03 -7.43
CA PRO A 56 -31.06 -22.01 -8.45
C PRO A 56 -29.54 -22.06 -8.65
N VAL A 57 -28.92 -23.16 -8.20
CA VAL A 57 -27.50 -23.44 -8.38
C VAL A 57 -27.21 -23.53 -9.87
N THR A 58 -26.47 -22.57 -10.41
CA THR A 58 -25.92 -22.63 -11.77
C THR A 58 -24.90 -23.76 -11.87
N GLU A 59 -24.74 -24.36 -13.06
CA GLU A 59 -23.76 -25.44 -13.25
C GLU A 59 -22.36 -25.01 -12.76
N LYS A 60 -21.77 -25.80 -11.85
CA LYS A 60 -20.44 -25.54 -11.31
C LYS A 60 -19.41 -25.49 -12.44
N TYR A 61 -18.76 -24.33 -12.60
CA TYR A 61 -17.65 -24.15 -13.53
C TYR A 61 -16.35 -24.59 -12.88
N ILE A 62 -15.45 -25.20 -13.65
CA ILE A 62 -14.08 -25.53 -13.22
C ILE A 62 -13.15 -24.69 -14.08
N ALA A 63 -12.33 -23.85 -13.43
CA ALA A 63 -11.42 -22.96 -14.14
C ALA A 63 -10.24 -23.78 -14.67
N GLU A 64 -9.97 -23.67 -15.96
CA GLU A 64 -8.78 -24.26 -16.57
C GLU A 64 -7.66 -23.22 -16.56
N LYS A 65 -6.45 -23.65 -16.19
CA LYS A 65 -5.25 -22.80 -16.28
C LYS A 65 -5.13 -22.29 -17.73
N PRO A 66 -4.79 -21.01 -17.94
CA PRO A 66 -4.56 -20.50 -19.28
C PRO A 66 -3.52 -21.34 -20.02
N SER A 67 -3.77 -21.66 -21.29
CA SER A 67 -2.83 -22.42 -22.11
C SER A 67 -1.78 -21.49 -22.72
N GLY A 68 -0.51 -21.87 -22.63
CA GLY A 68 0.61 -21.14 -23.24
C GLY A 68 1.34 -20.21 -22.25
N THR A 69 2.44 -19.62 -22.70
CA THR A 69 3.23 -18.70 -21.88
C THR A 69 2.55 -17.35 -21.83
N ILE A 70 2.23 -16.89 -20.63
CA ILE A 70 1.79 -15.51 -20.38
C ILE A 70 3.04 -14.65 -20.21
N VAL A 71 3.09 -13.53 -20.94
CA VAL A 71 4.14 -12.51 -20.79
C VAL A 71 3.43 -11.21 -20.48
N LEU A 72 3.75 -10.62 -19.33
CA LEU A 72 3.21 -9.32 -18.95
C LEU A 72 4.03 -8.20 -19.58
N THR A 73 3.39 -7.07 -19.87
CA THR A 73 4.06 -5.87 -20.34
C THR A 73 4.34 -4.96 -19.16
N ASN A 74 5.61 -4.73 -18.84
CA ASN A 74 5.99 -3.81 -17.78
C ASN A 74 5.74 -2.37 -18.21
N LYS A 75 4.81 -1.70 -17.50
CA LYS A 75 4.36 -0.34 -17.78
C LYS A 75 5.03 0.72 -16.90
N MET A 76 6.00 0.32 -16.07
CA MET A 76 6.76 1.25 -15.25
C MET A 76 7.32 2.37 -16.12
N THR A 77 7.15 3.59 -15.64
CA THR A 77 7.73 4.77 -16.27
C THR A 77 9.26 4.73 -16.20
N GLU A 78 9.90 5.66 -16.91
CA GLU A 78 11.35 5.82 -16.82
C GLU A 78 11.78 6.16 -15.39
N LEU A 79 10.99 6.96 -14.66
CA LEU A 79 11.26 7.33 -13.29
C LEU A 79 11.18 6.12 -12.37
N GLU A 80 10.07 5.37 -12.40
CA GLU A 80 9.87 4.19 -11.56
C GLU A 80 10.99 3.17 -11.78
N ARG A 81 11.37 2.92 -13.05
CA ARG A 81 12.48 2.03 -13.39
C ARG A 81 13.83 2.53 -12.87
N SER A 82 14.05 3.85 -12.84
CA SER A 82 15.28 4.44 -12.30
C SER A 82 15.35 4.41 -10.76
N CYS A 83 14.20 4.30 -10.11
CA CYS A 83 14.09 4.20 -8.65
C CYS A 83 14.13 2.75 -8.15
N ALA A 84 13.64 1.80 -8.96
CA ALA A 84 13.60 0.40 -8.57
C ALA A 84 14.99 -0.17 -8.29
N ARG A 85 15.14 -0.77 -7.10
CA ARG A 85 16.42 -1.33 -6.65
C ARG A 85 16.24 -2.67 -5.98
N LYS A 86 17.23 -3.53 -6.20
CA LYS A 86 17.40 -4.81 -5.52
C LYS A 86 18.52 -4.68 -4.50
N ARG A 87 18.29 -5.08 -3.25
CA ARG A 87 19.30 -5.13 -2.19
C ARG A 87 19.25 -6.46 -1.41
N PRO A 88 20.31 -6.81 -0.67
CA PRO A 88 20.26 -7.94 0.26
C PRO A 88 19.16 -7.73 1.31
N PHE A 89 18.61 -8.84 1.80
CA PHE A 89 17.60 -8.82 2.87
C PHE A 89 18.10 -8.10 4.12
N SER A 90 17.35 -7.10 4.61
CA SER A 90 17.82 -6.15 5.65
C SER A 90 16.95 -6.03 6.91
N LEU A 91 15.84 -6.79 7.00
CA LEU A 91 15.01 -6.84 8.21
C LEU A 91 15.79 -7.24 9.47
N LEU A 92 16.78 -8.14 9.33
CA LEU A 92 17.55 -8.71 10.44
C LEU A 92 18.86 -7.95 10.73
N ASP A 93 19.15 -6.89 9.98
CA ASP A 93 20.40 -6.14 10.13
C ASP A 93 20.40 -5.29 11.40
N GLU A 94 21.58 -5.04 11.98
CA GLU A 94 21.69 -4.17 13.16
C GLU A 94 21.30 -2.72 12.85
N GLN A 95 21.53 -2.26 11.61
CA GLN A 95 21.23 -0.91 11.14
C GLN A 95 20.68 -0.98 9.72
N LEU A 96 19.68 -0.15 9.43
CA LEU A 96 19.22 0.04 8.06
C LEU A 96 20.30 0.72 7.21
N PRO A 97 20.30 0.49 5.89
CA PRO A 97 21.08 1.30 4.96
C PRO A 97 20.78 2.79 5.13
N GLU A 98 21.79 3.63 4.88
CA GLU A 98 21.58 5.08 4.79
C GLU A 98 20.65 5.41 3.61
N PRO A 99 19.73 6.38 3.74
CA PRO A 99 18.79 6.68 2.67
C PRO A 99 19.45 7.20 1.40
N GLU A 100 18.95 6.79 0.24
CA GLU A 100 19.41 7.30 -1.05
C GLU A 100 18.68 8.61 -1.40
N VAL A 101 19.44 9.65 -1.75
CA VAL A 101 18.91 10.89 -2.29
C VAL A 101 18.96 10.86 -3.81
N LYS A 102 17.80 11.04 -4.44
CA LYS A 102 17.67 11.22 -5.89
C LYS A 102 17.15 12.62 -6.17
N ILE A 103 17.68 13.30 -7.18
CA ILE A 103 17.29 14.68 -7.53
C ILE A 103 16.93 14.75 -9.02
N GLY A 104 15.83 15.42 -9.33
CA GLY A 104 15.38 15.66 -10.70
C GLY A 104 14.49 16.88 -10.80
N ASN A 105 13.97 17.15 -11.99
CA ASN A 105 12.94 18.18 -12.12
C ASN A 105 11.58 17.58 -11.77
N VAL A 106 10.80 18.35 -11.03
CA VAL A 106 9.39 18.12 -10.81
C VAL A 106 8.62 19.07 -11.72
N ILE A 107 7.81 18.50 -12.60
CA ILE A 107 6.94 19.22 -13.53
C ILE A 107 5.56 19.32 -12.89
N VAL A 108 5.13 20.56 -12.65
CA VAL A 108 3.75 20.83 -12.27
C VAL A 108 3.01 21.28 -13.51
N THR A 109 2.03 20.47 -13.93
CA THR A 109 1.19 20.84 -15.07
C THR A 109 0.21 21.94 -14.67
N LYS A 110 -0.23 22.71 -15.66
CA LYS A 110 -1.34 23.65 -15.52
C LYS A 110 -2.56 22.96 -14.92
N GLU A 111 -2.87 21.75 -15.40
CA GLU A 111 -4.03 20.99 -14.96
C GLU A 111 -3.93 20.62 -13.48
N ALA A 112 -2.80 20.05 -13.05
CA ALA A 112 -2.56 19.73 -11.64
C ALA A 112 -2.65 20.96 -10.74
N SER A 113 -2.07 22.08 -11.19
CA SER A 113 -2.15 23.36 -10.48
C SER A 113 -3.61 23.84 -10.33
N VAL A 114 -4.37 23.83 -11.43
CA VAL A 114 -5.78 24.26 -11.42
C VAL A 114 -6.64 23.37 -10.54
N SER A 115 -6.40 22.05 -10.52
CA SER A 115 -7.10 21.11 -9.65
C SER A 115 -6.85 21.44 -8.17
N LEU A 116 -5.61 21.70 -7.76
CA LEU A 116 -5.29 22.12 -6.40
C LEU A 116 -6.04 23.41 -6.01
N TYR A 117 -6.09 24.41 -6.89
CA TYR A 117 -6.82 25.64 -6.62
C TYR A 117 -8.34 25.43 -6.55
N GLN A 118 -8.88 24.45 -7.27
CA GLN A 118 -10.29 24.09 -7.19
C GLN A 118 -10.64 23.51 -5.81
N GLU A 119 -9.76 22.69 -5.23
CA GLU A 119 -9.97 22.17 -3.86
C GLU A 119 -9.98 23.29 -2.82
N LEU A 120 -9.10 24.28 -2.95
CA LEU A 120 -9.08 25.47 -2.09
C LEU A 120 -10.34 26.32 -2.25
N LEU A 121 -10.91 26.39 -3.45
CA LEU A 121 -12.21 27.03 -3.68
C LEU A 121 -13.33 26.24 -2.99
N ASP A 122 -13.35 24.92 -3.18
CA ASP A 122 -14.40 24.02 -2.67
C ASP A 122 -14.42 23.96 -1.13
N ASN A 123 -13.24 24.04 -0.50
CA ASN A 123 -13.13 24.09 0.97
C ASN A 123 -13.29 25.50 1.56
N GLY A 124 -13.50 26.52 0.72
CA GLY A 124 -13.74 27.90 1.12
C GLY A 124 -12.49 28.69 1.53
N SER A 125 -11.29 28.16 1.29
CA SER A 125 -10.01 28.85 1.52
C SER A 125 -9.65 29.85 0.43
N MET A 126 -10.39 29.85 -0.69
CA MET A 126 -10.21 30.74 -1.84
C MET A 126 -11.56 31.24 -2.36
N THR A 127 -11.60 32.46 -2.91
CA THR A 127 -12.80 33.00 -3.57
C THR A 127 -12.87 32.63 -5.06
N GLU A 128 -14.07 32.66 -5.65
CA GLU A 128 -14.24 32.42 -7.10
C GLU A 128 -13.47 33.44 -7.97
N GLU A 129 -13.31 34.68 -7.50
CA GLU A 129 -12.56 35.72 -8.23
C GLU A 129 -11.07 35.37 -8.27
N GLU A 130 -10.48 35.03 -7.11
CA GLU A 130 -9.08 34.58 -7.00
C GLU A 130 -8.82 33.32 -7.82
N PHE A 131 -9.73 32.34 -7.76
CA PHE A 131 -9.61 31.11 -8.55
C PHE A 131 -9.57 31.39 -10.05
N ASN A 132 -10.45 32.26 -10.56
CA ASN A 132 -10.50 32.59 -11.98
C ASN A 132 -9.25 33.35 -12.45
N GLU A 133 -8.75 34.30 -11.65
CA GLU A 133 -7.50 35.01 -11.97
C GLU A 133 -6.32 34.03 -12.07
N ILE A 134 -6.17 33.13 -11.10
CA ILE A 134 -5.09 32.15 -11.05
C ILE A 134 -5.22 31.15 -12.21
N LYS A 135 -6.42 30.63 -12.47
CA LYS A 135 -6.68 29.67 -13.54
C LYS A 135 -6.33 30.20 -14.94
N ASP A 136 -6.58 31.49 -15.17
CA ASP A 136 -6.26 32.16 -16.43
C ASP A 136 -4.74 32.34 -16.61
N GLU A 137 -4.01 32.60 -15.51
CA GLU A 137 -2.55 32.76 -15.51
C GLU A 137 -1.77 31.45 -15.37
N ALA A 138 -2.42 30.36 -14.95
CA ALA A 138 -1.78 29.05 -14.73
C ALA A 138 -1.15 28.51 -16.02
N ALA A 139 0.09 28.05 -15.88
CA ALA A 139 0.91 27.45 -16.93
C ALA A 139 1.77 26.34 -16.33
N ASP A 140 2.26 25.44 -17.18
CA ASP A 140 3.22 24.43 -16.76
C ASP A 140 4.49 25.11 -16.24
N TYR A 141 5.01 24.62 -15.13
CA TYR A 141 6.30 25.04 -14.59
C TYR A 141 7.05 23.84 -14.02
N SER A 142 8.35 24.00 -13.85
CA SER A 142 9.18 22.97 -13.22
C SER A 142 10.02 23.56 -12.10
N TYR A 143 10.25 22.78 -11.07
CA TYR A 143 11.19 23.10 -9.99
C TYR A 143 12.09 21.90 -9.71
N ARG A 144 13.18 22.14 -9.00
CA ARG A 144 14.12 21.08 -8.58
C ARG A 144 13.52 20.34 -7.38
N GLY A 145 13.29 19.04 -7.50
CA GLY A 145 12.76 18.19 -6.43
C GLY A 145 13.67 17.01 -6.12
N ALA A 146 13.43 16.37 -4.97
CA ALA A 146 14.19 15.21 -4.54
C ALA A 146 13.28 14.09 -4.02
N LEU A 147 13.77 12.86 -4.13
CA LEU A 147 13.24 11.68 -3.46
C LEU A 147 14.28 11.19 -2.45
N ILE A 148 13.84 10.90 -1.23
CA ILE A 148 14.63 10.21 -0.20
C ILE A 148 14.01 8.83 -0.05
N ASP A 149 14.65 7.78 -0.59
CA ASP A 149 14.08 6.43 -0.67
C ASP A 149 12.61 6.44 -1.16
N GLY A 150 12.38 7.13 -2.29
CA GLY A 150 11.07 7.26 -2.93
C GLY A 150 10.07 8.19 -2.22
N VAL A 151 10.37 8.70 -1.02
CA VAL A 151 9.58 9.73 -0.35
C VAL A 151 9.92 11.11 -0.91
N ALA A 152 8.91 11.86 -1.35
CA ALA A 152 9.10 13.20 -1.90
C ALA A 152 9.59 14.18 -0.83
N TYR A 153 10.72 14.83 -1.09
CA TYR A 153 11.22 15.94 -0.28
C TYR A 153 10.64 17.27 -0.78
N THR A 154 10.00 18.01 0.12
CA THR A 154 9.27 19.25 -0.18
C THR A 154 10.03 20.53 0.16
N GLY A 155 11.26 20.41 0.68
CA GLY A 155 12.09 21.56 1.04
C GLY A 155 12.92 22.12 -0.12
N TYR A 156 13.76 23.10 0.21
CA TYR A 156 14.63 23.75 -0.77
C TYR A 156 15.85 22.88 -1.10
N ILE A 157 16.22 22.83 -2.38
CA ILE A 157 17.38 22.08 -2.87
C ILE A 157 18.42 23.06 -3.40
N PRO A 158 19.66 23.09 -2.85
CA PRO A 158 20.72 23.95 -3.37
C PRO A 158 21.10 23.61 -4.81
N GLU A 159 21.63 24.62 -5.52
CA GLU A 159 22.19 24.43 -6.85
C GLU A 159 23.45 23.57 -6.83
N ASP A 160 23.74 22.96 -7.99
CA ASP A 160 24.94 22.14 -8.14
C ASP A 160 26.22 22.93 -7.88
N GLY A 161 27.11 22.33 -7.08
CA GLY A 161 28.36 22.96 -6.68
C GLY A 161 28.25 23.90 -5.48
N TYR A 162 27.08 23.96 -4.81
CA TYR A 162 26.98 24.57 -3.48
C TYR A 162 27.96 23.92 -2.50
N ASP A 163 28.74 24.76 -1.79
CA ASP A 163 29.86 24.31 -0.94
C ASP A 163 29.53 24.32 0.57
N GLY A 164 28.28 24.66 0.94
CA GLY A 164 27.84 24.80 2.33
C GLY A 164 28.02 26.20 2.92
N GLY A 165 28.59 27.14 2.17
CA GLY A 165 28.80 28.53 2.58
C GLY A 165 27.56 29.42 2.43
N TYR A 166 27.74 30.62 1.87
CA TYR A 166 26.66 31.57 1.68
C TYR A 166 25.57 31.01 0.76
N LEU A 167 24.32 31.03 1.23
CA LEU A 167 23.17 30.52 0.51
C LEU A 167 22.28 31.67 0.04
N TYR A 168 22.15 31.83 -1.28
CA TYR A 168 21.19 32.76 -1.89
C TYR A 168 20.01 31.97 -2.45
N ILE A 169 18.80 32.28 -2.01
CA ILE A 169 17.56 31.64 -2.50
C ILE A 169 16.78 32.63 -3.35
N ASP A 170 16.42 33.79 -2.80
CA ASP A 170 15.74 34.87 -3.53
C ASP A 170 15.99 36.25 -2.87
N GLU A 171 15.48 37.32 -3.46
CA GLU A 171 15.58 38.68 -2.93
C GLU A 171 14.97 38.76 -1.52
N GLY A 172 15.82 39.01 -0.52
CA GLY A 172 15.43 39.06 0.89
C GLY A 172 15.44 37.70 1.61
N PHE A 173 15.83 36.63 0.94
CA PHE A 173 15.96 35.29 1.51
C PHE A 173 17.35 34.71 1.20
N SER A 174 18.30 35.00 2.09
CA SER A 174 19.69 34.54 2.01
C SER A 174 20.28 34.30 3.40
N PHE A 175 21.26 33.40 3.50
CA PHE A 175 21.84 32.95 4.76
C PHE A 175 23.37 32.92 4.66
N ASP A 176 24.07 33.28 5.73
CA ASP A 176 25.54 33.31 5.77
C ASP A 176 26.16 31.90 5.78
N SER A 177 25.39 30.88 6.22
CA SER A 177 25.78 29.46 6.13
C SER A 177 24.57 28.52 6.04
N LYS A 178 24.83 27.25 5.70
CA LYS A 178 23.78 26.20 5.75
C LYS A 178 23.20 26.01 7.15
N GLU A 179 23.99 26.18 8.20
CA GLU A 179 23.52 26.06 9.59
C GLU A 179 22.52 27.15 9.95
N GLU A 180 22.75 28.39 9.49
CA GLU A 180 21.78 29.49 9.69
C GLU A 180 20.47 29.20 8.95
N PHE A 181 20.54 28.62 7.76
CA PHE A 181 19.36 28.15 7.03
C PHE A 181 18.60 27.06 7.81
N PHE A 182 19.30 26.07 8.36
CA PHE A 182 18.67 25.00 9.15
C PHE A 182 18.01 25.54 10.42
N ASP A 183 18.64 26.49 11.12
CA ASP A 183 18.05 27.15 12.29
C ASP A 183 16.81 27.97 11.92
N SER A 184 16.84 28.66 10.78
CA SER A 184 15.64 29.33 10.25
C SER A 184 14.53 28.35 9.92
N ARG A 185 14.86 27.15 9.42
CA ARG A 185 13.85 26.11 9.12
C ARG A 185 13.23 25.55 10.39
N ARG A 186 14.02 25.23 11.42
CA ARG A 186 13.51 24.85 12.75
C ARG A 186 12.51 25.88 13.27
N LYS A 187 12.89 27.16 13.22
CA LYS A 187 12.04 28.26 13.68
C LYS A 187 10.73 28.35 12.88
N ASN A 188 10.78 28.24 11.55
CA ASN A 188 9.57 28.28 10.72
C ASN A 188 8.63 27.10 11.02
N CYS A 189 9.17 25.88 11.16
CA CYS A 189 8.38 24.72 11.55
C CYS A 189 7.69 24.91 12.91
N GLU A 190 8.40 25.47 13.89
CA GLU A 190 7.84 25.80 15.21
C GLU A 190 6.74 26.87 15.12
N GLU A 191 6.93 27.91 14.30
CA GLU A 191 5.93 28.97 14.05
C GLU A 191 4.67 28.43 13.34
N ASP A 192 4.84 27.45 12.46
CA ASP A 192 3.76 26.74 11.76
C ASP A 192 3.05 25.69 12.65
N GLY A 193 3.49 25.53 13.91
CA GLY A 193 2.87 24.64 14.88
C GLY A 193 3.22 23.17 14.72
N MET A 194 4.26 22.85 13.94
CA MET A 194 4.80 21.49 13.83
C MET A 194 5.37 21.05 15.18
N ASP A 195 5.16 19.79 15.55
CA ASP A 195 5.76 19.27 16.76
C ASP A 195 7.29 19.14 16.63
N LYS A 196 7.96 18.93 17.76
CA LYS A 196 9.41 18.85 17.80
C LYS A 196 9.97 17.68 16.98
N ALA A 197 9.28 16.54 16.95
CA ALA A 197 9.75 15.37 16.24
C ALA A 197 9.69 15.58 14.73
N GLY A 198 8.55 16.09 14.24
CA GLY A 198 8.37 16.48 12.84
C GLY A 198 9.36 17.57 12.41
N THR A 199 9.59 18.56 13.27
CA THR A 199 10.55 19.65 13.01
C THR A 199 11.97 19.11 12.81
N GLU A 200 12.45 18.27 13.73
CA GLU A 200 13.80 17.69 13.60
C GLU A 200 13.89 16.70 12.44
N CYS A 201 12.84 15.95 12.13
CA CYS A 201 12.78 15.09 10.95
C CYS A 201 12.94 15.90 9.66
N PHE A 202 12.14 16.96 9.47
CA PHE A 202 12.19 17.81 8.28
C PHE A 202 13.57 18.47 8.11
N VAL A 203 14.17 18.91 9.21
CA VAL A 203 15.51 19.52 9.18
C VAL A 203 16.57 18.48 8.85
N LYS A 204 16.47 17.25 9.39
CA LYS A 204 17.38 16.15 9.04
C LYS A 204 17.26 15.74 7.58
N GLN A 205 16.06 15.74 6.99
CA GLN A 205 15.87 15.54 5.55
C GLN A 205 16.56 16.65 4.75
N THR A 206 16.41 17.90 5.20
CA THR A 206 17.06 19.06 4.59
C THR A 206 18.59 18.95 4.66
N GLU A 207 19.14 18.56 5.80
CA GLU A 207 20.56 18.28 5.98
C GLU A 207 21.04 17.19 5.02
N LEU A 208 20.30 16.09 4.90
CA LEU A 208 20.63 14.98 4.00
C LEU A 208 20.70 15.43 2.53
N VAL A 209 19.70 16.19 2.07
CA VAL A 209 19.67 16.70 0.69
C VAL A 209 20.81 17.70 0.45
N PHE A 210 21.07 18.60 1.40
CA PHE A 210 22.18 19.55 1.31
C PHE A 210 23.54 18.83 1.25
N ASP A 211 23.76 17.86 2.13
CA ASP A 211 25.00 17.10 2.16
C ASP A 211 25.15 16.24 0.89
N ALA A 212 24.05 15.72 0.33
CA ALA A 212 24.09 14.99 -0.93
C ALA A 212 24.50 15.89 -2.11
N VAL A 213 24.06 17.15 -2.14
CA VAL A 213 24.49 18.15 -3.13
C VAL A 213 25.94 18.55 -2.91
N ILE A 214 26.34 18.91 -1.68
CA ILE A 214 27.71 19.35 -1.33
C ILE A 214 28.74 18.27 -1.69
N ASN A 215 28.42 17.01 -1.40
CA ASN A 215 29.33 15.89 -1.62
C ASN A 215 29.16 15.23 -3.00
N ALA A 216 28.20 15.70 -3.81
CA ALA A 216 27.84 15.13 -5.11
C ALA A 216 27.54 13.62 -5.04
N THR A 217 26.77 13.19 -4.02
CA THR A 217 26.42 11.78 -3.79
C THR A 217 24.99 11.44 -4.20
N TYR A 218 24.20 12.40 -4.68
CA TYR A 218 22.86 12.13 -5.19
C TYR A 218 22.88 11.52 -6.60
N THR A 219 21.84 10.74 -6.93
CA THR A 219 21.62 10.24 -8.29
C THR A 219 20.61 11.12 -9.03
N THR A 220 20.84 11.41 -10.32
CA THR A 220 19.85 12.13 -11.13
C THR A 220 18.74 11.19 -11.59
N ILE A 221 17.49 11.62 -11.47
CA ILE A 221 16.32 10.91 -12.00
C ILE A 221 15.70 11.66 -13.18
N PRO A 222 14.93 10.98 -14.05
CA PRO A 222 14.11 11.63 -15.08
C PRO A 222 13.13 12.65 -14.47
N ASP A 223 12.53 13.47 -15.33
CA ASP A 223 11.49 14.40 -14.91
C ASP A 223 10.30 13.65 -14.31
N ARG A 224 9.88 14.08 -13.11
CA ARG A 224 8.70 13.57 -12.39
C ARG A 224 7.54 14.54 -12.56
N TYR A 225 6.30 14.05 -12.60
CA TYR A 225 5.12 14.91 -12.54
C TYR A 225 4.61 15.06 -11.10
N GLU A 226 4.27 16.27 -10.70
CA GLU A 226 3.74 16.51 -9.34
C GLU A 226 2.31 16.02 -9.20
N ARG A 227 2.05 15.35 -8.09
CA ARG A 227 0.73 14.85 -7.68
C ARG A 227 0.36 15.46 -6.33
N PHE A 228 -0.74 16.19 -6.26
CA PHE A 228 -1.17 16.90 -5.05
C PHE A 228 -2.08 16.05 -4.14
N ASP A 229 -2.59 14.92 -4.63
CA ASP A 229 -3.48 13.99 -3.92
C ASP A 229 -2.72 12.94 -3.08
N MET A 230 -1.43 13.15 -2.82
CA MET A 230 -0.55 12.20 -2.13
C MET A 230 -0.90 12.12 -0.63
N PRO A 231 -1.38 10.97 -0.13
CA PRO A 231 -1.77 10.83 1.28
C PRO A 231 -0.56 10.62 2.23
N PHE A 232 0.63 10.35 1.71
CA PHE A 232 1.80 9.94 2.50
C PHE A 232 2.78 11.08 2.84
N ASN A 233 2.28 12.30 3.06
CA ASN A 233 3.11 13.49 3.31
C ASN A 233 3.82 13.51 4.69
N ASN A 234 4.00 12.36 5.36
CA ASN A 234 4.48 12.33 6.74
C ASN A 234 5.27 11.06 7.14
N SER A 235 5.81 10.30 6.18
CA SER A 235 6.76 9.24 6.53
C SER A 235 8.09 9.87 6.91
N ASP A 236 8.47 9.78 8.18
CA ASP A 236 9.83 10.09 8.63
C ASP A 236 10.79 9.08 7.98
N PRO A 237 11.62 9.47 6.99
CA PRO A 237 12.53 8.54 6.29
C PRO A 237 13.70 8.09 7.17
N PHE A 238 13.68 8.43 8.46
CA PHE A 238 14.61 7.96 9.47
C PHE A 238 13.95 7.12 10.55
N ALA A 239 12.64 6.90 10.48
CA ALA A 239 11.95 6.00 11.39
C ALA A 239 12.40 4.55 11.17
N ASP A 240 12.43 3.75 12.22
CA ASP A 240 12.75 2.33 12.10
C ASP A 240 11.66 1.51 12.78
N PHE A 241 10.69 1.09 11.97
CA PHE A 241 9.56 0.29 12.40
C PHE A 241 9.81 -1.21 12.25
N ARG A 242 11.04 -1.68 12.01
CA ARG A 242 11.34 -3.13 11.98
C ARG A 242 10.95 -3.85 13.27
N SER A 243 10.96 -3.14 14.39
CA SER A 243 10.49 -3.66 15.69
C SER A 243 8.98 -3.95 15.75
N SER A 244 8.18 -3.40 14.84
CA SER A 244 6.75 -3.69 14.71
C SER A 244 6.45 -4.93 13.86
N TRP A 245 7.44 -5.43 13.10
CA TRP A 245 7.28 -6.60 12.26
C TRP A 245 7.16 -7.86 13.11
N GLU A 246 6.20 -8.72 12.78
CA GLU A 246 5.94 -9.95 13.52
C GLU A 246 6.52 -11.14 12.77
N TYR A 247 7.64 -11.67 13.27
CA TYR A 247 8.34 -12.77 12.63
C TYR A 247 9.18 -13.62 13.59
N ASP A 248 9.49 -14.84 13.17
CA ASP A 248 10.51 -15.70 13.76
C ASP A 248 11.87 -15.42 13.11
N ALA A 249 12.75 -14.72 13.84
CA ALA A 249 14.08 -14.32 13.37
C ALA A 249 14.99 -15.52 13.07
N GLU A 250 14.88 -16.61 13.82
CA GLU A 250 15.69 -17.81 13.59
C GLU A 250 15.25 -18.48 12.30
N ALA A 251 13.93 -18.64 12.11
CA ALA A 251 13.37 -19.23 10.90
C ALA A 251 13.69 -18.41 9.63
N LEU A 252 13.57 -17.07 9.68
CA LEU A 252 13.95 -16.21 8.56
C LEU A 252 15.47 -16.22 8.31
N SER A 253 16.29 -16.30 9.36
CA SER A 253 17.74 -16.41 9.20
C SER A 253 18.17 -17.69 8.49
N GLU A 254 17.40 -18.78 8.56
CA GLU A 254 17.70 -20.02 7.82
C GLU A 254 17.50 -19.86 6.31
N ILE A 255 16.59 -18.99 5.89
CA ILE A 255 16.23 -18.81 4.47
C ILE A 255 16.69 -17.47 3.89
N LYS A 256 17.35 -16.61 4.68
CA LYS A 256 17.70 -15.23 4.28
C LYS A 256 18.48 -15.14 2.96
N ASP A 257 19.33 -16.12 2.66
CA ASP A 257 20.13 -16.15 1.43
C ASP A 257 19.27 -16.44 0.19
N GLN A 258 18.02 -16.88 0.39
CA GLN A 258 17.02 -17.07 -0.66
C GLN A 258 16.06 -15.88 -0.79
N ILE A 259 16.17 -14.88 0.09
CA ILE A 259 15.31 -13.70 0.10
C ILE A 259 16.05 -12.57 -0.62
N ASP A 260 15.51 -12.19 -1.76
CA ASP A 260 15.84 -10.93 -2.41
C ASP A 260 14.89 -9.85 -1.90
N GLU A 261 15.43 -8.65 -1.64
CA GLU A 261 14.65 -7.49 -1.21
C GLU A 261 14.66 -6.44 -2.32
N TYR A 262 13.48 -5.94 -2.67
CA TYR A 262 13.31 -4.89 -3.65
C TYR A 262 12.63 -3.68 -3.02
N LEU A 263 13.04 -2.51 -3.49
CA LEU A 263 12.35 -1.25 -3.27
C LEU A 263 11.86 -0.77 -4.61
N VAL A 264 10.56 -0.58 -4.72
CA VAL A 264 9.88 -0.24 -5.98
C VAL A 264 8.98 0.95 -5.73
N TYR A 265 9.37 2.09 -6.31
CA TYR A 265 8.59 3.31 -6.30
C TYR A 265 7.47 3.25 -7.34
N ASP A 266 6.27 3.67 -6.95
CA ASP A 266 5.10 3.87 -7.81
C ASP A 266 4.76 5.35 -7.85
N GLU A 267 4.71 5.96 -9.04
CA GLU A 267 4.39 7.38 -9.21
C GLU A 267 2.94 7.70 -8.86
N GLN A 268 2.03 6.74 -9.06
CA GLN A 268 0.61 6.97 -8.85
C GLN A 268 0.26 7.09 -7.36
N LEU A 269 0.88 6.25 -6.54
CA LEU A 269 0.76 6.24 -5.09
C LEU A 269 1.79 7.18 -4.44
N GLY A 270 2.83 7.55 -5.21
CA GLY A 270 4.05 8.23 -4.77
C GLY A 270 4.59 7.65 -3.47
N LEU A 271 4.65 6.33 -3.46
CA LEU A 271 5.07 5.51 -2.34
C LEU A 271 6.10 4.51 -2.86
N GLU A 272 7.13 4.30 -2.06
CA GLU A 272 8.06 3.21 -2.28
C GLU A 272 7.63 1.97 -1.48
N PHE A 273 7.49 0.86 -2.20
CA PHE A 273 7.12 -0.42 -1.65
C PHE A 273 8.34 -1.28 -1.38
N LEU A 274 8.32 -1.95 -0.24
CA LEU A 274 9.25 -3.00 0.10
C LEU A 274 8.67 -4.35 -0.34
N VAL A 275 9.40 -5.05 -1.19
CA VAL A 275 8.98 -6.33 -1.76
C VAL A 275 10.03 -7.39 -1.43
N HIS A 276 9.62 -8.44 -0.73
CA HIS A 276 10.48 -9.59 -0.47
C HIS A 276 10.14 -10.71 -1.44
N VAL A 277 11.14 -11.21 -2.15
CA VAL A 277 11.03 -12.34 -3.08
C VAL A 277 11.86 -13.49 -2.54
N THR A 278 11.20 -14.55 -2.07
CA THR A 278 11.87 -15.78 -1.63
C THR A 278 11.87 -16.79 -2.76
N MET A 279 13.07 -17.15 -3.23
CA MET A 279 13.27 -18.19 -4.22
C MET A 279 13.00 -19.57 -3.62
N PRO A 280 12.43 -20.52 -4.39
CA PRO A 280 12.27 -21.90 -3.93
C PRO A 280 13.64 -22.61 -3.76
N PRO A 281 13.67 -23.76 -3.05
CA PRO A 281 14.86 -24.60 -2.97
C PRO A 281 15.43 -24.92 -4.36
N ASP A 282 16.76 -24.88 -4.49
CA ASP A 282 17.47 -25.20 -5.74
C ASP A 282 16.98 -24.40 -6.98
N TYR A 283 16.53 -23.15 -6.78
CA TYR A 283 16.01 -22.28 -7.83
C TYR A 283 16.88 -22.27 -9.10
N ASN A 284 16.22 -22.47 -10.25
CA ASN A 284 16.84 -22.51 -11.55
C ASN A 284 16.18 -21.51 -12.50
N ALA A 285 16.88 -20.44 -12.88
CA ALA A 285 16.37 -19.41 -13.78
C ALA A 285 15.91 -19.93 -15.17
N ALA A 286 16.30 -21.14 -15.58
CA ALA A 286 15.82 -21.78 -16.80
C ALA A 286 14.45 -22.46 -16.67
N GLN A 287 13.93 -22.64 -15.44
CA GLN A 287 12.61 -23.17 -15.14
C GLN A 287 11.64 -22.03 -14.82
N SER A 288 10.35 -22.25 -15.08
CA SER A 288 9.29 -21.31 -14.72
C SER A 288 8.62 -21.74 -13.43
N TYR A 289 8.44 -20.81 -12.50
CA TYR A 289 7.82 -21.07 -11.20
C TYR A 289 6.59 -20.18 -11.01
N PRO A 290 5.47 -20.70 -10.49
CA PRO A 290 4.37 -19.86 -10.08
C PRO A 290 4.80 -18.89 -8.97
N VAL A 291 4.13 -17.74 -8.87
CA VAL A 291 4.25 -16.83 -7.74
C VAL A 291 3.11 -17.06 -6.75
N PHE A 292 3.43 -17.10 -5.47
CA PHE A 292 2.48 -16.93 -4.38
C PHE A 292 2.67 -15.53 -3.77
N PHE A 293 1.86 -14.58 -4.23
CA PHE A 293 1.91 -13.18 -3.82
C PHE A 293 1.03 -12.93 -2.60
N MET A 294 1.56 -12.24 -1.60
CA MET A 294 0.91 -11.97 -0.33
C MET A 294 0.97 -10.47 0.00
N THR A 295 -0.18 -9.84 0.24
CA THR A 295 -0.23 -8.49 0.83
C THR A 295 0.18 -8.53 2.30
N ASP A 296 0.39 -7.35 2.89
CA ASP A 296 0.71 -7.20 4.31
C ASP A 296 2.00 -7.95 4.72
N GLY A 297 3.08 -7.72 3.98
CA GLY A 297 4.38 -8.39 4.20
C GLY A 297 4.95 -8.21 5.61
N VAL A 298 4.52 -7.17 6.35
CA VAL A 298 4.83 -6.97 7.77
C VAL A 298 4.48 -8.17 8.65
N TRP A 299 3.44 -8.95 8.27
CA TRP A 299 3.11 -10.25 8.87
C TRP A 299 3.40 -11.42 7.94
N ARG A 300 3.22 -11.26 6.62
CA ARG A 300 3.28 -12.38 5.66
C ARG A 300 4.68 -12.83 5.28
N LEU A 301 5.71 -12.00 5.45
CA LEU A 301 7.09 -12.45 5.27
C LEU A 301 7.43 -13.61 6.21
N ASN A 302 6.92 -13.59 7.44
CA ASN A 302 7.12 -14.68 8.40
C ASN A 302 6.64 -16.04 7.86
N ASP A 303 5.53 -16.06 7.11
CA ASP A 303 4.98 -17.29 6.56
C ASP A 303 5.89 -17.90 5.48
N HIS A 304 6.80 -17.12 4.88
CA HIS A 304 7.73 -17.61 3.87
C HIS A 304 8.61 -18.76 4.38
N ALA A 305 9.04 -18.73 5.64
CA ALA A 305 9.90 -19.78 6.19
C ALA A 305 9.19 -21.15 6.22
N ALA A 306 7.95 -21.20 6.71
CA ALA A 306 7.20 -22.45 6.77
C ALA A 306 6.82 -22.97 5.37
N LEU A 307 6.46 -22.07 4.46
CA LEU A 307 6.16 -22.41 3.07
C LEU A 307 7.41 -22.92 2.33
N TYR A 308 8.56 -22.26 2.52
CA TYR A 308 9.85 -22.71 1.99
C TYR A 308 10.22 -24.10 2.49
N LYS A 309 10.07 -24.37 3.80
CA LYS A 309 10.34 -25.70 4.37
C LYS A 309 9.43 -26.78 3.79
N ALA A 310 8.18 -26.47 3.48
CA ALA A 310 7.28 -27.43 2.85
C ALA A 310 7.75 -27.82 1.43
N MET A 311 8.27 -26.85 0.67
CA MET A 311 8.89 -27.13 -0.64
C MET A 311 10.19 -27.93 -0.48
N GLU A 312 11.06 -27.55 0.46
CA GLU A 312 12.34 -28.24 0.75
C GLU A 312 12.13 -29.71 1.14
N GLN A 313 11.01 -30.01 1.81
CA GLN A 313 10.63 -31.36 2.23
C GLN A 313 9.88 -32.16 1.16
N GLY A 314 9.58 -31.55 0.00
CA GLY A 314 8.82 -32.16 -1.08
C GLY A 314 7.33 -32.34 -0.77
N GLU A 315 6.80 -31.59 0.21
CA GLU A 315 5.38 -31.62 0.57
C GLU A 315 4.52 -30.76 -0.38
N ALA A 316 5.15 -29.84 -1.10
CA ALA A 316 4.57 -29.02 -2.15
C ALA A 316 5.57 -28.85 -3.31
N ALA A 317 5.07 -28.45 -4.48
CA ALA A 317 5.88 -28.04 -5.61
C ALA A 317 6.50 -26.65 -5.37
N ASP A 318 7.60 -26.38 -6.07
CA ASP A 318 8.33 -25.13 -5.97
C ASP A 318 7.53 -23.94 -6.52
N VAL A 319 7.45 -22.88 -5.72
CA VAL A 319 6.87 -21.58 -6.07
C VAL A 319 7.80 -20.46 -5.57
N ILE A 320 7.75 -19.32 -6.25
CA ILE A 320 8.36 -18.08 -5.76
C ILE A 320 7.40 -17.43 -4.77
N LEU A 321 7.85 -17.13 -3.56
CA LEU A 321 7.02 -16.44 -2.57
C LEU A 321 7.30 -14.95 -2.64
N VAL A 322 6.24 -14.13 -2.71
CA VAL A 322 6.37 -12.68 -2.78
C VAL A 322 5.52 -12.06 -1.68
N SER A 323 6.12 -11.18 -0.87
CA SER A 323 5.35 -10.34 0.05
C SER A 323 5.53 -8.86 -0.28
N LEU A 324 4.42 -8.12 -0.27
CA LEU A 324 4.37 -6.68 -0.47
C LEU A 324 4.13 -5.98 0.87
N ALA A 325 5.00 -5.05 1.22
CA ALA A 325 4.92 -4.26 2.43
C ALA A 325 5.20 -2.78 2.15
N TYR A 326 4.88 -1.96 3.13
CA TYR A 326 5.52 -0.67 3.27
C TYR A 326 7.00 -0.84 3.62
N ASP A 327 7.82 0.13 3.25
CA ASP A 327 9.20 0.21 3.73
C ASP A 327 9.25 0.35 5.26
N TYR A 328 10.37 -0.03 5.86
CA TYR A 328 10.64 -0.04 7.29
C TYR A 328 10.51 1.34 7.96
N TYR A 329 10.50 2.42 7.18
CA TYR A 329 10.28 3.79 7.64
C TYR A 329 8.79 4.13 7.83
N ILE A 330 7.88 3.22 7.47
CA ILE A 330 6.44 3.35 7.68
C ILE A 330 5.96 2.20 8.57
N ASN A 331 5.15 2.53 9.58
CA ASN A 331 4.55 1.51 10.42
C ASN A 331 3.38 0.83 9.69
N GLY A 332 3.70 -0.17 8.86
CA GLY A 332 2.72 -0.93 8.08
C GLY A 332 1.71 -1.74 8.92
N THR A 333 1.84 -1.76 10.25
CA THR A 333 0.86 -2.41 11.15
C THR A 333 -0.33 -1.50 11.50
N GLU A 334 -0.22 -0.18 11.28
CA GLU A 334 -1.29 0.74 11.67
C GLU A 334 -2.42 0.79 10.64
N ASP A 335 -3.65 0.71 11.14
CA ASP A 335 -4.85 0.72 10.32
C ASP A 335 -4.96 1.92 9.37
N PRO A 336 -4.57 3.16 9.71
CA PRO A 336 -4.68 4.28 8.76
C PRO A 336 -3.86 4.08 7.47
N PHE A 337 -2.67 3.50 7.56
CA PHE A 337 -1.86 3.21 6.37
C PHE A 337 -2.51 2.09 5.55
N ARG A 338 -2.86 0.99 6.22
CA ARG A 338 -3.49 -0.17 5.58
C ARG A 338 -4.83 0.18 4.94
N ASP A 339 -5.67 0.94 5.62
CA ASP A 339 -6.95 1.44 5.12
C ASP A 339 -6.74 2.31 3.88
N ASN A 340 -5.79 3.25 3.95
CA ASN A 340 -5.50 4.09 2.79
C ASN A 340 -5.09 3.27 1.56
N LEU A 341 -4.21 2.29 1.70
CA LEU A 341 -3.69 1.53 0.57
C LEU A 341 -4.62 0.40 0.09
N LEU A 342 -5.13 -0.43 1.01
CA LEU A 342 -5.89 -1.63 0.70
C LEU A 342 -7.39 -1.38 0.52
N ILE A 343 -7.88 -0.24 1.01
CA ILE A 343 -9.29 0.16 0.90
C ILE A 343 -9.43 1.36 -0.03
N LYS A 344 -8.86 2.53 0.30
CA LYS A 344 -9.11 3.77 -0.47
C LYS A 344 -8.45 3.76 -1.84
N GLU A 345 -7.16 3.45 -1.87
CA GLU A 345 -6.30 3.49 -3.06
C GLU A 345 -6.12 2.10 -3.71
N ARG A 346 -7.01 1.16 -3.39
CA ARG A 346 -6.93 -0.23 -3.81
C ARG A 346 -6.86 -0.43 -5.32
N GLU A 347 -7.41 0.49 -6.10
CA GLU A 347 -7.34 0.45 -7.57
C GLU A 347 -5.96 0.87 -8.06
N LYS A 348 -5.40 1.95 -7.52
CA LYS A 348 -4.00 2.35 -7.81
C LYS A 348 -3.02 1.26 -7.39
N LEU A 349 -3.27 0.59 -6.25
CA LEU A 349 -2.48 -0.57 -5.84
C LEU A 349 -2.62 -1.74 -6.83
N LEU A 350 -3.82 -1.96 -7.38
CA LEU A 350 -4.02 -3.00 -8.39
C LEU A 350 -3.30 -2.67 -9.69
N ASP A 351 -3.33 -1.41 -10.11
CA ASP A 351 -2.56 -0.88 -11.25
C ASP A 351 -1.07 -1.18 -11.03
N PHE A 352 -0.50 -0.73 -9.91
CA PHE A 352 0.88 -0.99 -9.54
C PHE A 352 1.24 -2.48 -9.58
N ILE A 353 0.44 -3.35 -8.95
CA ILE A 353 0.75 -4.78 -8.90
C ILE A 353 0.70 -5.41 -10.31
N CYS A 354 -0.34 -5.12 -11.08
CA CYS A 354 -0.57 -5.75 -12.39
C CYS A 354 0.34 -5.21 -13.48
N ASP A 355 0.56 -3.91 -13.51
CA ASP A 355 1.21 -3.21 -14.62
C ASP A 355 2.68 -2.91 -14.38
N ASP A 356 3.12 -2.83 -13.11
CA ASP A 356 4.47 -2.42 -12.78
C ASP A 356 5.24 -3.52 -12.05
N LEU A 357 4.79 -3.91 -10.85
CA LEU A 357 5.53 -4.82 -9.99
C LEU A 357 5.64 -6.23 -10.57
N MET A 358 4.52 -6.90 -10.87
CA MET A 358 4.56 -8.28 -11.36
C MET A 358 5.29 -8.44 -12.70
N PRO A 359 5.16 -7.51 -13.66
CA PRO A 359 5.98 -7.50 -14.87
C PRO A 359 7.46 -7.24 -14.59
N TYR A 360 7.81 -6.31 -13.69
CA TYR A 360 9.19 -6.06 -13.28
C TYR A 360 9.83 -7.27 -12.61
N LEU A 361 9.09 -7.98 -11.76
CA LEU A 361 9.54 -9.26 -11.22
C LEU A 361 9.72 -10.30 -12.34
N GLY A 362 8.86 -10.30 -13.36
CA GLY A 362 8.99 -11.17 -14.55
C GLY A 362 10.23 -10.91 -15.42
N GLU A 363 10.77 -9.69 -15.39
CA GLU A 363 12.03 -9.35 -16.04
C GLU A 363 13.24 -9.94 -15.28
N ASN A 364 13.08 -10.24 -13.98
CA ASN A 364 14.13 -10.73 -13.09
C ASN A 364 14.01 -12.23 -12.76
N TYR A 365 12.80 -12.78 -12.81
CA TYR A 365 12.47 -14.17 -12.50
C TYR A 365 11.60 -14.76 -13.60
N ASN A 366 11.86 -16.02 -13.96
CA ASN A 366 11.00 -16.75 -14.89
C ASN A 366 9.71 -17.21 -14.19
N ILE A 367 8.64 -16.42 -14.31
CA ILE A 367 7.38 -16.61 -13.60
C ILE A 367 6.34 -17.34 -14.47
N ASP A 368 5.65 -18.32 -13.89
CA ASP A 368 4.44 -18.93 -14.44
C ASP A 368 3.18 -18.19 -13.97
N TYR A 369 2.79 -17.14 -14.69
CA TYR A 369 1.58 -16.36 -14.37
C TYR A 369 0.27 -17.15 -14.59
N ALA A 370 0.29 -18.20 -15.43
CA ALA A 370 -0.90 -19.02 -15.68
C ALA A 370 -1.28 -19.86 -14.45
N ASP A 371 -0.38 -19.95 -13.48
CA ASP A 371 -0.56 -20.74 -12.27
C ASP A 371 -0.30 -19.95 -10.98
N SER A 372 -0.16 -18.62 -11.03
CA SER A 372 0.18 -17.81 -9.85
C SER A 372 -1.04 -17.46 -8.98
N THR A 373 -0.80 -17.23 -7.67
CA THR A 373 -1.80 -16.91 -6.64
C THR A 373 -1.60 -15.49 -6.08
N LEU A 374 -2.69 -14.76 -5.87
CA LEU A 374 -2.75 -13.59 -4.98
C LEU A 374 -3.49 -13.95 -3.68
N PHE A 375 -2.92 -13.57 -2.55
CA PHE A 375 -3.52 -13.66 -1.22
C PHE A 375 -3.58 -12.30 -0.55
N GLY A 376 -4.72 -12.04 0.11
CA GLY A 376 -4.84 -11.01 1.12
C GLY A 376 -5.84 -11.39 2.21
N HIS A 377 -5.65 -10.81 3.39
CA HIS A 377 -6.46 -11.06 4.59
C HIS A 377 -7.01 -9.76 5.19
N SER A 378 -8.23 -9.79 5.74
CA SER A 378 -8.87 -8.61 6.33
C SER A 378 -9.04 -7.50 5.29
N MET A 379 -8.45 -6.31 5.48
CA MET A 379 -8.39 -5.27 4.44
C MET A 379 -7.70 -5.78 3.16
N GLY A 380 -6.66 -6.60 3.28
CA GLY A 380 -6.04 -7.28 2.14
C GLY A 380 -6.98 -8.27 1.47
N GLY A 381 -7.95 -8.83 2.20
CA GLY A 381 -9.01 -9.67 1.64
C GLY A 381 -9.98 -8.86 0.76
N VAL A 382 -10.30 -7.62 1.16
CA VAL A 382 -11.06 -6.66 0.33
C VAL A 382 -10.28 -6.32 -0.95
N PHE A 383 -8.97 -6.11 -0.84
CA PHE A 383 -8.10 -5.90 -2.00
C PHE A 383 -8.06 -7.14 -2.93
N SER A 384 -7.85 -8.35 -2.39
CA SER A 384 -7.85 -9.60 -3.17
C SER A 384 -9.18 -9.84 -3.89
N HIS A 385 -10.29 -9.51 -3.24
CA HIS A 385 -11.62 -9.48 -3.85
C HIS A 385 -11.69 -8.48 -5.02
N CYS A 386 -11.21 -7.24 -4.83
CA CYS A 386 -11.09 -6.25 -5.90
C CYS A 386 -10.26 -6.77 -7.09
N ALA A 387 -9.06 -7.27 -6.81
CA ALA A 387 -8.14 -7.79 -7.82
C ALA A 387 -8.73 -8.95 -8.64
N CYS A 388 -9.48 -9.86 -8.00
CA CYS A 388 -10.14 -10.97 -8.68
C CYS A 388 -11.21 -10.48 -9.67
N PHE A 389 -12.12 -9.62 -9.20
CA PHE A 389 -13.32 -9.21 -9.94
C PHE A 389 -13.12 -7.97 -10.85
N LYS A 390 -11.93 -7.37 -10.81
CA LYS A 390 -11.46 -6.42 -11.83
C LYS A 390 -10.43 -7.02 -12.78
N SER A 391 -10.04 -8.29 -12.62
CA SER A 391 -8.98 -8.90 -13.43
C SER A 391 -9.25 -8.88 -14.95
N ASP A 392 -10.51 -8.85 -15.40
CA ASP A 392 -10.87 -8.76 -16.82
C ASP A 392 -10.66 -7.37 -17.42
N LEU A 393 -10.49 -6.34 -16.59
CA LEU A 393 -10.23 -4.97 -17.01
C LEU A 393 -8.75 -4.72 -17.31
N TYR A 394 -7.87 -5.65 -16.94
CA TYR A 394 -6.43 -5.54 -17.15
C TYR A 394 -5.95 -6.43 -18.30
N GLU A 395 -5.06 -5.86 -19.12
CA GLU A 395 -4.29 -6.62 -20.09
C GLU A 395 -3.30 -7.56 -19.39
N ASN A 396 -2.58 -7.03 -18.40
CA ASN A 396 -1.71 -7.83 -17.55
C ASN A 396 -2.54 -8.58 -16.50
N GLN A 397 -2.52 -9.92 -16.56
CA GLN A 397 -3.22 -10.77 -15.61
C GLN A 397 -2.24 -11.69 -14.89
N PRO A 398 -1.53 -11.18 -13.86
CA PRO A 398 -0.48 -11.93 -13.17
C PRO A 398 -0.98 -13.14 -12.38
N PHE A 399 -2.28 -13.22 -12.08
CA PHE A 399 -2.82 -14.23 -11.17
C PHE A 399 -3.96 -15.03 -11.80
N PHE A 400 -3.91 -16.34 -11.57
CA PHE A 400 -4.97 -17.28 -11.91
C PHE A 400 -5.81 -17.66 -10.68
N ARG A 401 -5.16 -17.75 -9.50
CA ARG A 401 -5.82 -18.06 -8.23
C ARG A 401 -5.89 -16.82 -7.33
N TYR A 402 -6.99 -16.71 -6.59
CA TYR A 402 -7.19 -15.66 -5.59
C TYR A 402 -7.65 -16.28 -4.28
N ILE A 403 -6.99 -15.91 -3.19
CA ILE A 403 -7.43 -16.21 -1.83
C ILE A 403 -8.00 -14.94 -1.21
N VAL A 404 -9.27 -14.99 -0.84
CA VAL A 404 -10.01 -13.91 -0.20
C VAL A 404 -10.25 -14.30 1.25
N GLY A 405 -9.30 -13.95 2.13
CA GLY A 405 -9.33 -14.32 3.54
C GLY A 405 -10.00 -13.26 4.42
N SER A 406 -11.05 -13.65 5.15
CA SER A 406 -11.82 -12.80 6.08
C SER A 406 -11.98 -11.35 5.60
N PRO A 407 -12.53 -11.10 4.39
CA PRO A 407 -12.55 -9.77 3.80
C PRO A 407 -13.34 -8.81 4.69
N ALA A 408 -12.66 -7.78 5.20
CA ALA A 408 -13.24 -6.79 6.11
C ALA A 408 -14.05 -5.74 5.35
N PHE A 409 -15.15 -6.15 4.68
CA PHE A 409 -15.96 -5.26 3.85
C PHE A 409 -16.55 -4.06 4.60
N PHE A 410 -16.68 -4.13 5.92
CA PHE A 410 -17.11 -2.99 6.73
C PHE A 410 -16.15 -1.78 6.62
N ASN A 411 -14.87 -1.99 6.29
CA ASN A 411 -13.92 -0.90 6.05
C ASN A 411 -14.24 -0.08 4.79
N LEU A 412 -15.06 -0.59 3.85
CA LEU A 412 -15.50 0.18 2.70
C LEU A 412 -16.49 1.31 3.08
N TYR A 413 -17.05 1.25 4.30
CA TYR A 413 -17.91 2.29 4.84
C TYR A 413 -17.12 3.13 5.85
N GLY A 414 -16.30 4.05 5.35
CA GLY A 414 -15.58 5.00 6.19
C GLY A 414 -16.54 5.89 7.00
N LEU A 415 -16.03 6.53 8.06
CA LEU A 415 -16.85 7.35 8.98
C LEU A 415 -17.69 8.43 8.26
N ASP A 416 -17.14 9.01 7.19
CA ASP A 416 -17.78 10.09 6.41
C ASP A 416 -17.80 9.82 4.89
N SER A 417 -17.37 8.64 4.42
CA SER A 417 -17.30 8.33 2.98
C SER A 417 -17.51 6.85 2.68
N ASP A 418 -18.22 6.58 1.58
CA ASP A 418 -18.35 5.27 0.99
C ASP A 418 -17.21 5.08 -0.02
N TYR A 419 -16.31 4.14 0.24
CA TYR A 419 -15.19 3.80 -0.63
C TYR A 419 -15.61 2.78 -1.69
N ASP A 420 -16.71 3.05 -2.40
CA ASP A 420 -17.25 2.23 -3.49
C ASP A 420 -17.66 0.80 -3.02
N ALA A 421 -18.35 0.76 -1.89
CA ALA A 421 -18.90 -0.46 -1.30
C ALA A 421 -19.98 -1.11 -2.17
N ASP A 422 -20.80 -0.31 -2.84
CA ASP A 422 -21.84 -0.80 -3.77
C ASP A 422 -21.25 -1.61 -4.92
N SER A 423 -20.12 -1.17 -5.51
CA SER A 423 -19.43 -1.95 -6.52
C SER A 423 -18.85 -3.23 -5.92
N ALA A 424 -18.26 -3.18 -4.72
CA ALA A 424 -17.77 -4.40 -4.07
C ALA A 424 -18.90 -5.42 -3.83
N MET A 425 -20.10 -4.98 -3.46
CA MET A 425 -21.26 -5.87 -3.24
C MET A 425 -21.88 -6.43 -4.54
N SER A 426 -21.48 -5.91 -5.70
CA SER A 426 -21.88 -6.39 -7.03
C SER A 426 -20.70 -6.96 -7.83
N GLU A 427 -19.63 -7.37 -7.13
CA GLU A 427 -18.40 -7.91 -7.74
C GLU A 427 -17.85 -6.99 -8.84
N TYR A 428 -17.92 -5.69 -8.59
CA TYR A 428 -17.51 -4.59 -9.48
C TYR A 428 -18.12 -4.70 -10.88
N GLY A 429 -19.32 -5.24 -11.01
CA GLY A 429 -20.00 -5.49 -12.29
C GLY A 429 -19.34 -6.58 -13.14
N TYR A 430 -18.50 -7.45 -12.57
CA TYR A 430 -17.81 -8.51 -13.31
C TYR A 430 -18.79 -9.40 -14.08
N PHE A 431 -19.87 -9.82 -13.42
CA PHE A 431 -20.88 -10.71 -14.01
C PHE A 431 -21.85 -9.99 -14.96
N ASP A 432 -21.83 -8.66 -15.00
CA ASP A 432 -22.50 -7.90 -16.06
C ASP A 432 -21.66 -7.91 -17.36
N ARG A 433 -20.33 -8.01 -17.23
CA ARG A 433 -19.38 -8.05 -18.34
C ARG A 433 -19.08 -9.48 -18.81
N ASN A 434 -19.13 -10.46 -17.91
CA ASN A 434 -18.66 -11.83 -18.14
C ASN A 434 -19.66 -12.88 -17.66
N GLU A 435 -19.91 -13.90 -18.48
CA GLU A 435 -20.79 -15.02 -18.09
C GLU A 435 -20.14 -16.04 -17.15
N VAL A 436 -18.80 -16.05 -17.07
CA VAL A 436 -18.00 -17.05 -16.35
C VAL A 436 -16.78 -16.39 -15.74
N LEU A 437 -16.51 -16.67 -14.46
CA LEU A 437 -15.25 -16.31 -13.82
C LEU A 437 -14.19 -17.35 -14.15
N LYS A 438 -13.27 -17.03 -15.05
CA LYS A 438 -12.17 -17.91 -15.48
C LYS A 438 -10.96 -17.89 -14.53
N LYS A 439 -11.23 -17.69 -13.25
CA LYS A 439 -10.25 -17.66 -12.15
C LYS A 439 -10.67 -18.67 -11.10
N LYS A 440 -9.71 -19.16 -10.32
CA LYS A 440 -10.00 -20.00 -9.17
C LYS A 440 -10.02 -19.14 -7.90
N ILE A 441 -11.10 -19.21 -7.14
CA ILE A 441 -11.29 -18.40 -5.94
C ILE A 441 -11.42 -19.28 -4.70
N PHE A 442 -10.62 -18.99 -3.68
CA PHE A 442 -10.72 -19.59 -2.36
C PHE A 442 -11.13 -18.53 -1.34
N ILE A 443 -12.35 -18.64 -0.84
CA ILE A 443 -12.89 -17.77 0.20
C ILE A 443 -12.73 -18.50 1.54
N CYS A 444 -12.15 -17.83 2.52
CA CYS A 444 -11.99 -18.43 3.84
C CYS A 444 -12.10 -17.43 4.99
N GLY A 445 -12.35 -17.94 6.19
CA GLY A 445 -12.37 -17.13 7.42
C GLY A 445 -12.31 -17.96 8.70
N GLY A 446 -12.17 -17.29 9.84
CA GLY A 446 -12.23 -17.89 11.17
C GLY A 446 -13.67 -17.96 11.66
N SER A 447 -14.15 -19.13 12.08
CA SER A 447 -15.52 -19.29 12.61
C SER A 447 -15.78 -18.54 13.92
N LEU A 448 -14.74 -17.99 14.57
CA LEU A 448 -14.80 -17.28 15.84
C LEU A 448 -14.39 -15.80 15.70
N GLU A 449 -14.33 -15.25 14.49
CA GLU A 449 -13.78 -13.91 14.23
C GLU A 449 -14.73 -12.74 14.55
N ASP A 450 -16.05 -12.98 14.59
CA ASP A 450 -17.04 -11.92 14.80
C ASP A 450 -16.87 -11.15 16.13
N PRO A 451 -16.65 -11.82 17.29
CA PRO A 451 -16.38 -11.16 18.56
C PRO A 451 -15.17 -10.21 18.55
N ASP A 452 -14.15 -10.48 17.72
CA ASP A 452 -12.92 -9.70 17.66
C ASP A 452 -13.18 -8.24 17.21
N TYR A 453 -14.27 -8.01 16.46
CA TYR A 453 -14.62 -6.72 15.85
C TYR A 453 -16.03 -6.24 16.18
N SER A 454 -16.66 -6.74 17.25
CA SER A 454 -18.04 -6.41 17.62
C SER A 454 -18.34 -4.91 17.73
N GLY A 455 -17.34 -4.07 18.03
CA GLY A 455 -17.46 -2.61 18.10
C GLY A 455 -17.19 -1.84 16.80
N ALA A 456 -16.68 -2.52 15.76
CA ALA A 456 -16.17 -1.89 14.53
C ALA A 456 -17.10 -2.02 13.31
N TYR A 457 -18.18 -2.81 13.40
CA TYR A 457 -19.07 -3.03 12.26
C TYR A 457 -19.98 -1.85 11.93
N HIS A 458 -20.22 -0.93 12.87
CA HIS A 458 -21.01 0.30 12.68
C HIS A 458 -22.39 0.11 11.99
N GLY A 459 -23.04 -1.05 12.18
CA GLY A 459 -24.33 -1.36 11.57
C GLY A 459 -24.26 -2.06 10.21
N HIS A 460 -23.05 -2.32 9.71
CA HIS A 460 -22.77 -3.14 8.54
C HIS A 460 -22.64 -4.62 8.91
N ASP A 461 -22.56 -5.49 7.90
CA ASP A 461 -22.41 -6.93 8.10
C ASP A 461 -21.13 -7.24 8.90
N SER A 462 -21.22 -8.23 9.79
CA SER A 462 -20.05 -8.81 10.45
C SER A 462 -19.15 -9.55 9.45
N LEU A 463 -17.94 -9.92 9.86
CA LEU A 463 -17.02 -10.67 9.01
C LEU A 463 -17.63 -12.00 8.53
N LEU A 464 -18.22 -12.78 9.44
CA LEU A 464 -18.89 -14.04 9.08
C LEU A 464 -20.10 -13.81 8.18
N LYS A 465 -20.88 -12.75 8.44
CA LYS A 465 -22.05 -12.44 7.62
C LYS A 465 -21.64 -11.98 6.21
N GLY A 466 -20.56 -11.21 6.11
CA GLY A 466 -19.96 -10.78 4.85
C GLY A 466 -19.44 -11.98 4.03
N LEU A 467 -18.75 -12.92 4.68
CA LEU A 467 -18.29 -14.17 4.07
C LEU A 467 -19.44 -15.04 3.57
N GLU A 468 -20.49 -15.23 4.37
CA GLU A 468 -21.68 -15.97 3.98
C GLU A 468 -22.33 -15.37 2.74
N LYS A 469 -22.58 -14.04 2.75
CA LYS A 469 -23.19 -13.32 1.63
C LYS A 469 -22.32 -13.37 0.37
N LEU A 470 -20.99 -13.22 0.49
CA LEU A 470 -20.08 -13.35 -0.64
C LEU A 470 -20.15 -14.77 -1.23
N ASN A 471 -20.07 -15.79 -0.38
CA ASN A 471 -20.18 -17.18 -0.83
C ASN A 471 -21.51 -17.46 -1.54
N GLU A 472 -22.63 -16.96 -1.01
CA GLU A 472 -23.95 -17.06 -1.66
C GLU A 472 -23.97 -16.42 -3.05
N ARG A 473 -23.46 -15.19 -3.18
CA ARG A 473 -23.42 -14.47 -4.46
C ARG A 473 -22.55 -15.20 -5.49
N ILE A 474 -21.34 -15.62 -5.12
CA ILE A 474 -20.43 -16.29 -6.06
C ILE A 474 -20.90 -17.71 -6.41
N SER A 475 -21.49 -18.44 -5.46
CA SER A 475 -22.06 -19.77 -5.71
C SER A 475 -23.25 -19.75 -6.67
N ALA A 476 -23.93 -18.61 -6.82
CA ALA A 476 -24.99 -18.42 -7.80
C ALA A 476 -24.47 -18.16 -9.22
N GLN A 477 -23.16 -17.98 -9.40
CA GLN A 477 -22.51 -17.68 -10.67
C GLN A 477 -21.71 -18.87 -11.20
N LYS A 478 -21.33 -18.82 -12.48
CA LYS A 478 -20.41 -19.79 -13.08
C LYS A 478 -18.96 -19.49 -12.67
N ALA A 479 -18.57 -19.94 -11.48
CA ALA A 479 -17.24 -19.73 -10.91
C ALA A 479 -16.66 -21.03 -10.31
N ASP A 480 -15.33 -21.14 -10.32
CA ASP A 480 -14.61 -22.21 -9.60
C ASP A 480 -14.26 -21.75 -8.18
N LEU A 481 -15.24 -21.93 -7.29
CA LEU A 481 -15.20 -21.48 -5.90
C LEU A 481 -14.95 -22.64 -4.93
N THR A 482 -14.05 -22.37 -3.97
CA THR A 482 -13.93 -23.13 -2.72
C THR A 482 -14.20 -22.18 -1.54
N TYR A 483 -15.02 -22.62 -0.58
CA TYR A 483 -15.34 -21.88 0.64
C TYR A 483 -14.99 -22.72 1.87
N LYS A 484 -14.25 -22.15 2.83
CA LYS A 484 -13.86 -22.86 4.06
C LYS A 484 -13.78 -21.95 5.29
N LEU A 485 -14.45 -22.35 6.36
CA LEU A 485 -14.22 -21.76 7.69
C LEU A 485 -13.24 -22.62 8.50
N PHE A 486 -12.35 -21.96 9.21
CA PHE A 486 -11.39 -22.55 10.14
C PHE A 486 -11.86 -22.29 11.57
N GLU A 487 -11.78 -23.29 12.45
CA GLU A 487 -12.16 -23.12 13.87
C GLU A 487 -11.10 -22.27 14.60
N SER A 488 -11.21 -20.94 14.47
CA SER A 488 -10.17 -19.99 14.84
C SER A 488 -10.70 -18.55 14.89
N HIS A 489 -9.96 -17.67 15.56
CA HIS A 489 -10.16 -16.21 15.51
C HIS A 489 -9.58 -15.60 14.21
N HIS A 490 -9.83 -14.30 14.01
CA HIS A 490 -9.66 -13.60 12.72
C HIS A 490 -8.34 -13.86 11.99
N TYR A 491 -7.18 -13.78 12.65
CA TYR A 491 -5.88 -13.93 11.98
C TYR A 491 -5.20 -15.28 12.24
N GLN A 492 -5.63 -16.02 13.27
CA GLN A 492 -4.91 -17.17 13.80
C GLN A 492 -4.86 -18.36 12.83
N TYR A 493 -5.83 -18.47 11.93
CA TYR A 493 -5.87 -19.55 10.94
C TYR A 493 -4.91 -19.34 9.76
N VAL A 494 -4.44 -18.10 9.52
CA VAL A 494 -3.78 -17.73 8.27
C VAL A 494 -2.53 -18.57 7.98
N PRO A 495 -1.56 -18.74 8.90
CA PRO A 495 -0.35 -19.53 8.61
C PRO A 495 -0.66 -20.99 8.25
N GLY A 496 -1.58 -21.61 9.00
CA GLY A 496 -2.00 -22.98 8.74
C GLY A 496 -2.77 -23.13 7.42
N MET A 497 -3.60 -22.15 7.09
CA MET A 497 -4.35 -22.10 5.83
C MET A 497 -3.42 -21.94 4.63
N LEU A 498 -2.42 -21.04 4.69
CA LEU A 498 -1.46 -20.85 3.60
C LEU A 498 -0.68 -22.13 3.31
N LEU A 499 -0.24 -22.83 4.37
CA LEU A 499 0.45 -24.12 4.25
C LEU A 499 -0.46 -25.22 3.67
N GLU A 500 -1.71 -25.31 4.12
CA GLU A 500 -2.70 -26.25 3.57
C GLU A 500 -2.97 -25.96 2.09
N PHE A 501 -3.15 -24.69 1.74
CA PHE A 501 -3.39 -24.25 0.36
C PHE A 501 -2.21 -24.57 -0.54
N LEU A 502 -0.98 -24.25 -0.13
CA LEU A 502 0.23 -24.54 -0.91
C LEU A 502 0.30 -26.03 -1.28
N LYS A 503 0.12 -26.92 -0.30
CA LYS A 503 0.18 -28.38 -0.50
C LYS A 503 -0.95 -28.91 -1.41
N ALA A 504 -2.13 -28.31 -1.33
CA ALA A 504 -3.29 -28.73 -2.10
C ALA A 504 -3.25 -28.23 -3.56
N GLU A 505 -2.82 -26.98 -3.76
CA GLU A 505 -2.92 -26.28 -5.05
C GLU A 505 -1.65 -26.32 -5.88
N TYR A 506 -0.52 -26.61 -5.23
CA TYR A 506 0.79 -26.84 -5.84
C TYR A 506 1.33 -28.21 -5.37
N PRO A 507 0.70 -29.33 -5.76
CA PRO A 507 1.18 -30.65 -5.35
C PRO A 507 2.53 -30.96 -6.00
N HIS A 508 3.46 -31.52 -5.22
CA HIS A 508 4.73 -32.00 -5.76
C HIS A 508 4.45 -33.09 -6.83
N PRO A 509 5.09 -33.02 -8.01
CA PRO A 509 4.90 -33.99 -9.09
C PRO A 509 5.35 -35.41 -8.76
#